data_AF-A0A8B6DRP8-F1
#
_entry.id   AF-A0A8B6DRP8-F1
#
_cell.length_a   1.000
_cell.length_b   1.000
_cell.length_c   1.000
_cell.angle_alpha   90.00
_cell.angle_beta   90.00
_cell.angle_gamma   90.00
#
_symmetry.space_group_name_H-M   'P 1'
#
loop_
_entity.id
_entity.type
_entity.pdbx_description
1 polymer ?
#
loop_
_entity_poly.entity_id
_entity_poly.type
_entity_poly.pdbx_seq_one_letter_code
_entity_poly.pdbx_strand_id
1 'polypeptide(L)'
;MTSIGDITQAQRRFKGVQGIILKKLGNAYLNPVYFGVCTLISLYDSIENNPEPEVDLRGAETLSPLKIDKAQWIFIGGVVGAILAVIAVILVGVLICRKRANGPRKPRRGTQFSNDLAGNPAYSNDTFESPQYAQVDKENQMSSKGIMVELGNVSTSEDSDTNDIRPDNLYLNTESTDADNLYSNTEAKNVFPEYNIAVGNLPSVAKMKRKNNAFKKEFAMLPKGLKFPHSEGEREENSKKNRYLTTFPYDHSRVQLDTYDANTDYINANYIKNYSKDKAYIATQGPKKNTLSDFWQMIWQENVDTIIMVTNLMEGDKKKCDQYWPESTHKKVVIGEFTLKMLEERENTVYIYRCIKLACEDTDRIVHQFHFTKWPDHDVPDKTNLVNFYRKVKSSPSNGSGPMVVHCSAGVGRTGTFLALDALYEHGNATGFVNIMEYTHMMRQDRMNMIQTVEQYATVYDILVEAFDVPQSAIPKQDFLNMLDSRLIEREYQKLQDLKPVIDANKFQAGKLKENVPKNAVQNLLPHDDYRPYLMSYGRSSNDYINAVKIQSFREGGNIFVTQYPLQNTIGDLWSLVYDNDCRTIVILDELSEDVIPSSTSHRFSNDNFIISRISSNALQDKVTISLRHK
;
A
#
# COMPACT_ATOMS: atom_id res chain seq x y z
N MET A 1 5.11 -48.34 -19.67
CA MET A 1 5.40 -49.34 -18.62
C MET A 1 6.80 -49.10 -18.09
N THR A 2 6.85 -48.33 -16.99
CA THR A 2 7.95 -47.89 -16.09
C THR A 2 7.35 -46.60 -15.52
N SER A 3 6.88 -46.47 -14.28
CA SER A 3 7.39 -46.96 -13.01
C SER A 3 6.22 -47.12 -12.02
N ILE A 4 5.90 -48.36 -11.67
CA ILE A 4 5.13 -48.73 -10.45
C ILE A 4 6.11 -49.14 -9.32
N GLY A 5 7.41 -49.22 -9.62
CA GLY A 5 8.47 -49.65 -8.70
C GLY A 5 8.95 -48.57 -7.72
N ASP A 6 8.84 -47.29 -8.06
CA ASP A 6 9.37 -46.21 -7.21
C ASP A 6 8.46 -45.90 -6.00
N ILE A 7 7.16 -46.11 -6.13
CA ILE A 7 6.19 -45.88 -5.04
C ILE A 7 6.34 -46.93 -3.93
N THR A 8 6.67 -48.18 -4.29
CA THR A 8 6.87 -49.26 -3.33
C THR A 8 8.16 -49.10 -2.52
N GLN A 9 9.17 -48.42 -3.06
CA GLN A 9 10.43 -48.15 -2.35
C GLN A 9 10.30 -46.99 -1.35
N ALA A 10 9.49 -45.97 -1.67
CA ALA A 10 9.16 -44.86 -0.76
C ALA A 10 8.31 -45.32 0.44
N GLN A 11 7.32 -46.18 0.21
CA GLN A 11 6.48 -46.73 1.29
C GLN A 11 7.24 -47.64 2.26
N ARG A 12 8.27 -48.38 1.78
CA ARG A 12 9.14 -49.19 2.66
C ARG A 12 10.07 -48.33 3.52
N ARG A 13 10.55 -47.19 3.00
CA ARG A 13 11.36 -46.23 3.78
C ARG A 13 10.54 -45.53 4.88
N PHE A 14 9.26 -45.25 4.64
CA PHE A 14 8.37 -44.65 5.65
C PHE A 14 8.05 -45.61 6.81
N LYS A 15 7.84 -46.90 6.54
CA LYS A 15 7.65 -47.91 7.60
C LYS A 15 8.91 -48.15 8.44
N GLY A 16 10.10 -48.03 7.85
CA GLY A 16 11.37 -48.13 8.58
C GLY A 16 11.59 -46.98 9.57
N VAL A 17 11.18 -45.76 9.22
CA VAL A 17 11.29 -44.58 10.10
C VAL A 17 10.27 -44.64 11.25
N GLN A 18 9.06 -45.14 11.01
CA GLN A 18 8.07 -45.39 12.08
C GLN A 18 8.57 -46.44 13.10
N GLY A 19 9.24 -47.50 12.63
CA GLY A 19 9.81 -48.54 13.51
C GLY A 19 10.95 -48.03 14.41
N ILE A 20 11.72 -47.03 13.95
CA ILE A 20 12.81 -46.41 14.73
C ILE A 20 12.26 -45.45 15.79
N ILE A 21 11.17 -44.75 15.49
CA ILE A 21 10.47 -43.87 16.45
C ILE A 21 9.81 -44.69 17.56
N LEU A 22 9.19 -45.84 17.21
CA LEU A 22 8.56 -46.75 18.17
C LEU A 22 9.55 -47.47 19.09
N LYS A 23 10.81 -47.68 18.67
CA LYS A 23 11.85 -48.26 19.52
C LYS A 23 12.50 -47.26 20.49
N LYS A 24 12.39 -45.95 20.22
CA LYS A 24 12.90 -44.88 21.09
C LYS A 24 11.88 -44.34 22.10
N LEU A 25 10.60 -44.69 21.95
CA LEU A 25 9.53 -44.31 22.88
C LEU A 25 9.07 -45.54 23.68
N GLY A 26 10.00 -46.11 24.44
CA GLY A 26 9.67 -47.10 25.47
C GLY A 26 9.17 -46.40 26.74
N ASN A 27 7.94 -46.74 27.13
CA ASN A 27 7.32 -46.57 28.46
C ASN A 27 7.19 -45.14 29.02
N ALA A 28 6.02 -44.52 28.79
CA ALA A 28 5.05 -44.17 29.84
C ALA A 28 3.80 -43.48 29.24
N TYR A 29 2.61 -43.97 29.60
CA TYR A 29 1.27 -43.42 29.35
C TYR A 29 0.74 -43.40 27.91
N LEU A 30 0.05 -44.48 27.54
CA LEU A 30 -0.87 -44.54 26.39
C LEU A 30 -2.08 -43.62 26.64
N ASN A 31 -2.31 -42.68 25.72
CA ASN A 31 -3.35 -41.66 25.77
C ASN A 31 -4.59 -42.09 24.97
N PRO A 32 -5.83 -42.07 25.52
CA PRO A 32 -7.06 -42.48 24.82
C PRO A 32 -7.36 -41.70 23.52
N VAL A 33 -6.75 -40.53 23.33
CA VAL A 33 -6.85 -39.73 22.10
C VAL A 33 -6.23 -40.43 20.89
N TYR A 34 -5.13 -41.18 21.09
CA TYR A 34 -4.44 -41.86 19.99
C TYR A 34 -5.28 -43.04 19.43
N PHE A 35 -5.96 -43.77 20.32
CA PHE A 35 -6.87 -44.84 19.91
C PHE A 35 -8.06 -44.28 19.12
N GLY A 36 -8.63 -43.16 19.55
CA GLY A 36 -9.72 -42.50 18.82
C GLY A 36 -9.34 -42.03 17.41
N VAL A 37 -8.12 -41.52 17.23
CA VAL A 37 -7.62 -41.09 15.92
C VAL A 37 -7.36 -42.27 14.99
N CYS A 38 -6.77 -43.37 15.49
CA CYS A 38 -6.57 -44.57 14.67
C CYS A 38 -7.89 -45.22 14.25
N THR A 39 -8.91 -45.24 15.12
CA THR A 39 -10.24 -45.77 14.77
C THR A 39 -10.97 -44.90 13.75
N LEU A 40 -10.82 -43.57 13.81
CA LEU A 40 -11.39 -42.64 12.82
C LEU A 40 -10.74 -42.79 11.45
N ILE A 41 -9.43 -43.01 11.39
CA ILE A 41 -8.71 -43.24 10.12
C ILE A 41 -9.13 -44.58 9.49
N SER A 42 -9.26 -45.65 10.29
CA SER A 42 -9.77 -46.93 9.78
C SER A 42 -11.25 -46.88 9.36
N LEU A 43 -12.07 -46.02 9.98
CA LEU A 43 -13.46 -45.81 9.54
C LEU A 43 -13.52 -45.02 8.22
N TYR A 44 -12.65 -44.03 8.04
CA TYR A 44 -12.54 -43.24 6.81
C TYR A 44 -12.13 -44.12 5.63
N ASP A 45 -11.10 -44.96 5.79
CA ASP A 45 -10.66 -45.93 4.79
C ASP A 45 -11.75 -46.97 4.45
N SER A 46 -12.64 -47.30 5.38
CA SER A 46 -13.75 -48.24 5.15
C SER A 46 -14.93 -47.61 4.42
N ILE A 47 -15.09 -46.28 4.48
CA ILE A 47 -16.14 -45.52 3.79
C ILE A 47 -15.71 -45.19 2.36
N GLU A 48 -14.42 -44.93 2.12
CA GLU A 48 -13.89 -44.55 0.80
C GLU A 48 -13.83 -45.73 -0.19
N ASN A 49 -13.88 -46.98 0.30
CA ASN A 49 -13.70 -48.20 -0.52
C ASN A 49 -14.98 -48.97 -0.88
N ASN A 50 -16.19 -48.45 -0.59
CA ASN A 50 -17.45 -49.09 -0.99
C ASN A 50 -18.27 -48.14 -1.89
N PRO A 51 -18.36 -48.38 -3.21
CA PRO A 51 -19.26 -47.64 -4.07
C PRO A 51 -20.65 -48.29 -4.05
N GLU A 52 -21.69 -47.56 -3.65
CA GLU A 52 -23.09 -47.96 -3.89
C GLU A 52 -23.71 -47.14 -5.04
N PRO A 53 -24.72 -47.72 -5.75
CA PRO A 53 -24.98 -47.45 -7.15
C PRO A 53 -25.94 -46.28 -7.41
N GLU A 54 -25.90 -45.75 -8.64
CA GLU A 54 -26.78 -44.69 -9.16
C GLU A 54 -28.27 -44.95 -8.92
N VAL A 55 -28.98 -43.94 -8.38
CA VAL A 55 -30.45 -43.91 -8.32
C VAL A 55 -30.96 -42.69 -9.08
N ASP A 56 -31.82 -42.97 -10.07
CA ASP A 56 -32.58 -42.05 -10.92
C ASP A 56 -33.66 -41.31 -10.11
N LEU A 57 -33.73 -39.98 -10.24
CA LEU A 57 -34.64 -39.12 -9.48
C LEU A 57 -35.81 -38.63 -10.35
N ARG A 58 -36.96 -39.28 -10.23
CA ARG A 58 -38.28 -38.69 -10.50
C ARG A 58 -39.28 -39.11 -9.41
N GLY A 59 -39.90 -38.11 -8.76
CA GLY A 59 -41.08 -38.31 -7.91
C GLY A 59 -40.97 -37.67 -6.52
N ALA A 60 -41.90 -36.78 -6.21
CA ALA A 60 -42.01 -36.01 -4.98
C ALA A 60 -42.41 -36.85 -3.75
N GLU A 61 -42.05 -36.39 -2.54
CA GLU A 61 -42.96 -36.01 -1.44
C GLU A 61 -42.25 -35.88 -0.06
N THR A 62 -42.57 -34.78 0.64
CA THR A 62 -42.47 -34.50 2.10
C THR A 62 -41.41 -35.23 2.95
N LEU A 63 -40.34 -34.50 3.35
CA LEU A 63 -39.38 -34.91 4.38
C LEU A 63 -39.98 -34.81 5.79
N SER A 64 -39.95 -35.93 6.53
CA SER A 64 -40.18 -35.97 7.99
C SER A 64 -38.86 -35.81 8.74
N PRO A 65 -38.83 -35.26 9.98
CA PRO A 65 -37.59 -34.96 10.68
C PRO A 65 -36.85 -36.25 11.09
N LEU A 66 -35.53 -36.27 10.88
CA LEU A 66 -34.63 -37.37 11.24
C LEU A 66 -34.86 -37.83 12.69
N LYS A 67 -35.28 -39.09 12.88
CA LYS A 67 -35.29 -39.74 14.19
C LYS A 67 -33.87 -40.20 14.54
N ILE A 68 -33.20 -39.44 15.40
CA ILE A 68 -31.92 -39.82 16.02
C ILE A 68 -32.20 -40.90 17.08
N ASP A 69 -31.57 -42.07 16.93
CA ASP A 69 -31.75 -43.20 17.86
C ASP A 69 -31.09 -42.94 19.23
N LYS A 70 -31.57 -43.60 20.29
CA LYS A 70 -31.05 -43.52 21.66
C LYS A 70 -29.56 -43.81 21.74
N ALA A 71 -29.03 -44.71 20.89
CA ALA A 71 -27.59 -44.98 20.84
C ALA A 71 -26.77 -43.76 20.39
N GLN A 72 -27.30 -42.97 19.44
CA GLN A 72 -26.66 -41.74 18.97
C GLN A 72 -26.73 -40.63 20.03
N TRP A 73 -27.83 -40.55 20.78
CA TRP A 73 -27.93 -39.62 21.92
C TRP A 73 -26.95 -39.94 23.05
N ILE A 74 -26.73 -41.23 23.34
CA ILE A 74 -25.72 -41.66 24.33
C ILE A 74 -24.31 -41.30 23.85
N PHE A 75 -24.03 -41.47 22.56
CA PHE A 75 -22.73 -41.12 21.97
C PHE A 75 -22.48 -39.60 22.01
N ILE A 76 -23.46 -38.78 21.59
CA ILE A 76 -23.36 -37.32 21.65
C ILE A 76 -23.20 -36.84 23.09
N GLY A 77 -23.96 -37.41 24.03
CA GLY A 77 -23.83 -37.11 25.46
C GLY A 77 -22.44 -37.44 26.01
N GLY A 78 -21.85 -38.56 25.59
CA GLY A 78 -20.49 -38.95 25.97
C GLY A 78 -19.41 -37.99 25.44
N VAL A 79 -19.52 -37.56 24.18
CA VAL A 79 -18.58 -36.62 23.57
C VAL A 79 -18.68 -35.23 24.21
N VAL A 80 -19.90 -34.73 24.45
CA VAL A 80 -20.11 -33.45 25.13
C VAL A 80 -19.61 -33.50 26.58
N GLY A 81 -19.84 -34.61 27.29
CA GLY A 81 -19.31 -34.81 28.65
C GLY A 81 -17.79 -34.80 28.71
N ALA A 82 -17.12 -35.44 27.75
CA ALA A 82 -15.66 -35.47 27.67
C ALA A 82 -15.07 -34.07 27.39
N ILE A 83 -15.69 -33.30 26.49
CA ILE A 83 -15.25 -31.92 26.18
C ILE A 83 -15.42 -31.02 27.41
N LEU A 84 -16.54 -31.11 28.12
CA LEU A 84 -16.77 -30.34 29.34
C LEU A 84 -15.79 -30.69 30.47
N ALA A 85 -15.41 -31.96 30.60
CA ALA A 85 -14.40 -32.39 31.58
C ALA A 85 -13.02 -31.79 31.27
N VAL A 86 -12.60 -31.75 30.00
CA VAL A 86 -11.34 -31.14 29.58
C VAL A 86 -11.33 -29.63 29.86
N ILE A 87 -12.43 -28.94 29.55
CA ILE A 87 -12.59 -27.50 29.85
C ILE A 87 -12.49 -27.24 31.36
N ALA A 88 -13.12 -28.08 32.18
CA ALA A 88 -13.05 -27.95 33.64
C ALA A 88 -11.62 -28.12 34.18
N VAL A 89 -10.85 -29.07 33.66
CA VAL A 89 -9.43 -29.27 34.04
C VAL A 89 -8.58 -28.05 33.66
N ILE A 90 -8.81 -27.48 32.48
CA ILE A 90 -8.11 -26.26 32.03
C ILE A 90 -8.44 -25.08 32.94
N LEU A 91 -9.72 -24.88 33.28
CA LEU A 91 -10.16 -23.80 34.17
C LEU A 91 -9.58 -23.94 35.59
N VAL A 92 -9.53 -25.16 36.12
CA VAL A 92 -8.88 -25.45 37.41
C VAL A 92 -7.38 -25.17 37.34
N GLY A 93 -6.70 -25.54 36.24
CA GLY A 93 -5.30 -25.22 36.01
C GLY A 93 -5.03 -23.71 35.99
N VAL A 94 -5.86 -22.94 35.29
CA VAL A 94 -5.78 -21.47 35.24
C VAL A 94 -6.01 -20.85 36.63
N LEU A 95 -6.97 -21.37 37.39
CA LEU A 95 -7.25 -20.90 38.76
C LEU A 95 -6.09 -21.20 39.72
N ILE A 96 -5.45 -22.37 39.62
CA ILE A 96 -4.26 -22.72 40.42
C ILE A 96 -3.07 -21.82 40.07
N CYS A 97 -2.86 -21.54 38.78
CA CYS A 97 -1.82 -20.61 38.32
C CYS A 97 -2.07 -19.17 38.81
N ARG A 98 -3.31 -18.69 38.76
CA ARG A 98 -3.68 -17.38 39.32
C ARG A 98 -3.52 -17.30 40.84
N LYS A 99 -3.82 -18.38 41.57
CA LYS A 99 -3.66 -18.42 43.04
C LYS A 99 -2.18 -18.46 43.46
N ARG A 100 -1.29 -19.02 42.63
CA ARG A 100 0.17 -18.96 42.83
C ARG A 100 0.78 -17.59 42.51
N ALA A 101 0.21 -16.83 41.57
CA ALA A 101 0.67 -15.49 41.22
C ALA A 101 0.35 -14.42 42.30
N ASN A 102 -0.70 -14.63 43.11
CA ASN A 102 -1.21 -13.65 44.08
C ASN A 102 -0.94 -14.03 45.56
N GLY A 103 0.05 -14.86 45.86
CA GLY A 103 0.46 -15.17 47.24
C GLY A 103 1.25 -14.02 47.91
N PRO A 104 1.11 -13.80 49.23
CA PRO A 104 1.68 -12.63 49.91
C PRO A 104 3.21 -12.68 49.98
N ARG A 105 3.87 -11.61 49.53
CA ARG A 105 5.34 -11.43 49.65
C ARG A 105 5.71 -11.05 51.08
N LYS A 106 6.49 -11.92 51.76
CA LYS A 106 7.17 -11.60 53.03
C LYS A 106 8.46 -10.80 52.80
N PRO A 107 8.84 -9.89 53.71
CA PRO A 107 9.99 -9.00 53.55
C PRO A 107 11.32 -9.72 53.81
N ARG A 108 12.35 -9.39 53.02
CA ARG A 108 13.73 -9.84 53.26
C ARG A 108 14.36 -9.01 54.39
N ARG A 109 14.69 -9.66 55.50
CA ARG A 109 15.54 -9.13 56.58
C ARG A 109 17.00 -9.18 56.15
N GLY A 110 17.70 -8.06 56.33
CA GLY A 110 19.15 -8.00 56.42
C GLY A 110 19.63 -8.35 57.83
N THR A 111 20.89 -8.73 57.91
CA THR A 111 21.72 -8.92 59.11
C THR A 111 23.16 -8.73 58.66
N GLN A 112 24.07 -8.04 59.34
CA GLN A 112 24.05 -7.11 60.47
C GLN A 112 25.53 -6.71 60.62
N PHE A 113 25.87 -5.43 60.73
CA PHE A 113 27.07 -4.98 61.45
C PHE A 113 26.76 -3.63 62.09
N SER A 114 27.05 -3.53 63.37
CA SER A 114 26.67 -2.47 64.29
C SER A 114 27.88 -1.69 64.79
N ASN A 115 27.66 -0.38 65.02
CA ASN A 115 28.32 0.56 65.94
C ASN A 115 29.80 0.91 65.62
N ASP A 116 30.27 2.16 65.62
CA ASP A 116 30.08 3.22 66.62
C ASP A 116 30.34 4.66 66.10
N LEU A 117 29.65 5.62 66.75
CA LEU A 117 30.08 6.97 67.16
C LEU A 117 30.49 8.06 66.14
N ALA A 118 29.61 9.09 66.08
CA ALA A 118 29.86 10.50 66.39
C ALA A 118 29.61 11.51 65.25
N GLY A 119 28.71 12.48 65.53
CA GLY A 119 28.82 13.83 64.96
C GLY A 119 27.69 14.34 64.05
N ASN A 120 26.46 14.35 64.56
CA ASN A 120 25.41 15.39 64.44
C ASN A 120 25.86 16.81 63.96
N PRO A 121 24.92 17.76 63.70
CA PRO A 121 23.59 17.72 63.07
C PRO A 121 23.48 18.89 62.01
N ALA A 122 22.39 19.27 61.33
CA ALA A 122 20.99 19.43 61.72
C ALA A 122 20.14 19.67 60.45
N TYR A 123 18.99 19.00 60.31
CA TYR A 123 17.60 19.55 60.44
C TYR A 123 17.34 20.81 59.58
N SER A 124 16.23 20.98 58.86
CA SER A 124 15.04 20.16 58.60
C SER A 124 14.10 20.99 57.70
N ASN A 125 13.34 20.28 56.87
CA ASN A 125 11.92 20.49 56.56
C ASN A 125 11.36 21.83 56.06
N ASP A 126 10.47 21.63 55.08
CA ASP A 126 9.16 22.27 54.92
C ASP A 126 9.00 23.48 53.99
N THR A 127 8.39 23.14 52.84
CA THR A 127 7.18 23.72 52.23
C THR A 127 7.07 25.21 51.88
N PHE A 128 6.48 25.38 50.68
CA PHE A 128 5.44 26.36 50.31
C PHE A 128 5.84 27.60 49.46
N GLU A 129 5.17 27.65 48.30
CA GLU A 129 4.63 28.79 47.54
C GLU A 129 5.49 29.99 47.05
N SER A 130 5.32 30.29 45.75
CA SER A 130 5.56 31.57 45.03
C SER A 130 4.77 32.75 45.65
N PRO A 131 4.83 34.05 45.20
CA PRO A 131 5.55 34.71 44.08
C PRO A 131 6.12 36.15 44.38
N GLN A 132 6.79 36.76 43.38
CA GLN A 132 6.95 38.22 43.04
C GLN A 132 7.37 39.28 44.11
N TYR A 133 8.42 40.09 43.83
CA TYR A 133 8.35 41.51 43.39
C TYR A 133 9.74 42.20 43.40
N ALA A 134 9.80 43.30 42.65
CA ALA A 134 10.94 44.08 42.16
C ALA A 134 11.79 44.85 43.20
N GLN A 135 12.97 45.34 42.75
CA GLN A 135 13.64 46.65 42.96
C GLN A 135 15.14 46.49 42.61
N VAL A 136 15.97 47.41 42.11
CA VAL A 136 15.98 48.82 41.67
C VAL A 136 17.39 49.06 41.06
N ASP A 137 17.48 49.89 40.01
CA ASP A 137 18.55 50.82 39.54
C ASP A 137 20.01 50.68 40.07
N LYS A 138 21.11 50.98 39.35
CA LYS A 138 21.40 51.96 38.28
C LYS A 138 22.88 51.82 37.82
N GLU A 139 23.21 52.50 36.70
CA GLU A 139 24.54 52.91 36.18
C GLU A 139 25.33 51.89 35.32
N ASN A 140 25.91 52.22 34.15
CA ASN A 140 25.98 53.47 33.37
C ASN A 140 26.41 53.17 31.91
N GLN A 141 25.76 53.88 30.96
CA GLN A 141 26.24 54.57 29.74
C GLN A 141 27.35 53.94 28.86
N MET A 142 27.42 54.06 27.52
CA MET A 142 26.84 54.90 26.44
C MET A 142 27.43 54.28 25.13
N SER A 143 27.02 54.52 23.88
CA SER A 143 26.10 55.45 23.22
C SER A 143 25.93 54.93 21.78
N SER A 144 24.70 54.76 21.33
CA SER A 144 24.34 54.81 19.91
C SER A 144 23.85 56.22 19.55
N LYS A 145 24.14 56.68 18.34
CA LYS A 145 23.43 57.80 17.71
C LYS A 145 22.54 57.23 16.61
N GLY A 146 21.23 57.34 16.79
CA GLY A 146 20.26 57.26 15.71
C GLY A 146 20.14 58.58 14.97
N ILE A 147 19.18 58.65 14.04
CA ILE A 147 18.20 59.74 13.91
C ILE A 147 17.07 59.28 12.97
N MET A 148 15.87 59.73 13.34
CA MET A 148 14.52 59.57 12.77
C MET A 148 14.38 60.26 11.38
N VAL A 149 13.27 60.30 10.64
CA VAL A 149 11.89 60.80 10.91
C VAL A 149 11.05 60.53 9.62
N GLU A 150 9.78 60.11 9.70
CA GLU A 150 8.51 60.86 9.39
C GLU A 150 7.66 60.27 8.25
N LEU A 151 6.34 60.31 8.46
CA LEU A 151 5.26 59.94 7.55
C LEU A 151 4.80 61.18 6.76
N GLY A 152 4.55 61.03 5.46
CA GLY A 152 3.97 62.04 4.58
C GLY A 152 3.22 61.39 3.40
N ASN A 153 2.12 62.02 3.00
CA ASN A 153 1.00 61.46 2.24
C ASN A 153 1.04 61.84 0.72
N VAL A 154 0.47 60.94 -0.12
CA VAL A 154 -0.17 61.14 -1.46
C VAL A 154 0.69 61.54 -2.69
N SER A 155 0.76 60.66 -3.70
CA SER A 155 0.12 60.87 -5.03
C SER A 155 0.42 59.72 -6.03
N THR A 156 -0.51 59.59 -6.96
CA THR A 156 -0.82 58.58 -7.99
C THR A 156 0.24 58.33 -9.07
N SER A 157 0.40 57.07 -9.52
CA SER A 157 0.32 56.64 -10.93
C SER A 157 0.60 55.13 -11.08
N GLU A 158 0.11 54.59 -12.19
CA GLU A 158 -0.23 53.20 -12.50
C GLU A 158 0.95 52.27 -12.82
N ASP A 159 0.73 50.98 -12.57
CA ASP A 159 0.92 49.84 -13.49
C ASP A 159 1.77 48.62 -13.05
N SER A 160 1.13 47.46 -13.26
CA SER A 160 1.61 46.10 -13.47
C SER A 160 1.88 45.17 -12.27
N ASP A 161 0.95 44.23 -12.13
CA ASP A 161 0.84 43.12 -11.20
C ASP A 161 1.96 42.06 -11.34
N THR A 162 2.60 41.72 -10.21
CA THR A 162 3.13 40.36 -9.93
C THR A 162 2.95 40.05 -8.45
N ASN A 163 1.94 39.23 -8.10
CA ASN A 163 1.73 38.73 -6.74
C ASN A 163 2.33 37.32 -6.59
N ASP A 164 3.58 37.26 -6.14
CA ASP A 164 4.24 36.04 -5.68
C ASP A 164 3.95 35.84 -4.19
N ILE A 165 3.08 34.88 -3.87
CA ILE A 165 2.80 34.45 -2.50
C ILE A 165 3.92 33.49 -2.06
N ARG A 166 4.88 34.00 -1.27
CA ARG A 166 5.87 33.20 -0.54
C ARG A 166 5.17 32.43 0.60
N PRO A 167 5.43 31.12 0.79
CA PRO A 167 5.18 30.48 2.07
C PRO A 167 6.40 30.64 2.98
N ASP A 168 6.19 31.28 4.13
CA ASP A 168 7.14 31.37 5.23
C ASP A 168 7.54 29.98 5.74
N ASN A 169 8.83 29.67 5.69
CA ASN A 169 9.51 28.72 6.56
C ASN A 169 11.00 29.10 6.61
N LEU A 170 11.34 30.06 7.46
CA LEU A 170 12.72 30.39 7.79
C LEU A 170 13.33 29.24 8.61
N TYR A 171 14.35 28.59 8.07
CA TYR A 171 15.20 27.65 8.80
C TYR A 171 16.29 28.43 9.53
N LEU A 172 16.32 28.30 10.86
CA LEU A 172 17.40 28.81 11.71
C LEU A 172 18.57 27.82 11.67
N ASN A 173 19.72 28.31 11.19
CA ASN A 173 21.00 27.62 11.28
C ASN A 173 21.41 27.50 12.76
N THR A 174 21.75 26.29 13.20
CA THR A 174 22.46 26.06 14.46
C THR A 174 23.83 25.51 14.13
N GLU A 175 24.84 26.14 14.74
CA GLU A 175 26.26 25.97 14.48
C GLU A 175 26.77 24.57 14.78
N SER A 176 27.77 24.19 13.99
CA SER A 176 28.53 22.95 14.00
C SER A 176 29.27 22.73 15.32
N THR A 177 29.21 21.50 15.84
CA THR A 177 30.29 20.94 16.66
C THR A 177 30.59 19.50 16.21
N ASP A 178 31.88 19.32 15.93
CA ASP A 178 32.72 18.13 15.96
C ASP A 178 32.37 16.93 15.06
N ALA A 179 33.07 16.93 13.93
CA ALA A 179 33.33 15.79 13.09
C ALA A 179 34.35 14.87 13.78
N ASP A 180 33.92 13.63 14.06
CA ASP A 180 34.77 12.44 14.01
C ASP A 180 33.84 11.23 14.11
N ASN A 181 33.77 10.40 13.06
CA ASN A 181 33.89 8.95 13.19
C ASN A 181 33.89 8.25 11.82
N LEU A 182 35.13 7.84 11.51
CA LEU A 182 35.66 6.88 10.56
C LEU A 182 34.73 5.69 10.22
N TYR A 183 34.54 5.49 8.92
CA TYR A 183 33.92 4.32 8.32
C TYR A 183 34.69 3.04 8.69
N SER A 184 33.99 2.06 9.27
CA SER A 184 34.47 0.67 9.32
C SER A 184 33.32 -0.29 9.04
N ASN A 185 33.52 -1.14 8.03
CA ASN A 185 32.65 -2.27 7.69
C ASN A 185 32.65 -3.30 8.83
N THR A 186 31.56 -3.29 9.59
CA THR A 186 30.99 -4.43 10.33
C THR A 186 29.48 -4.22 10.26
N GLU A 187 28.69 -5.29 10.13
CA GLU A 187 27.22 -5.28 10.15
C GLU A 187 26.71 -4.03 10.87
N ALA A 188 26.12 -3.08 10.13
CA ALA A 188 25.73 -1.80 10.70
C ALA A 188 24.92 -2.10 11.95
N LYS A 189 25.49 -1.84 13.13
CA LYS A 189 24.82 -2.12 14.40
C LYS A 189 23.48 -1.43 14.30
N ASN A 190 22.39 -2.20 14.32
CA ASN A 190 21.06 -1.65 14.26
C ASN A 190 20.97 -0.58 15.36
N VAL A 191 20.87 0.69 14.94
CA VAL A 191 20.92 1.86 15.82
C VAL A 191 19.56 2.05 16.52
N PHE A 192 18.54 1.35 16.04
CA PHE A 192 17.15 1.42 16.48
C PHE A 192 16.57 0.01 16.74
N PRO A 193 17.23 -0.85 17.54
CA PRO A 193 16.81 -2.25 17.72
C PRO A 193 15.44 -2.37 18.39
N GLU A 194 15.04 -1.37 19.18
CA GLU A 194 13.73 -1.24 19.80
C GLU A 194 12.59 -1.01 18.79
N TYR A 195 12.91 -0.67 17.54
CA TYR A 195 11.96 -0.48 16.45
C TYR A 195 11.81 -1.71 15.55
N ASN A 196 12.45 -2.83 15.88
CA ASN A 196 12.25 -4.10 15.19
C ASN A 196 10.81 -4.61 15.40
N ILE A 197 10.11 -4.87 14.30
CA ILE A 197 8.73 -5.35 14.31
C ILE A 197 8.69 -6.69 13.58
N ALA A 198 8.25 -7.74 14.28
CA ALA A 198 7.93 -9.00 13.62
C ALA A 198 6.82 -8.78 12.59
N VAL A 199 6.96 -9.33 11.39
CA VAL A 199 6.02 -9.11 10.27
C VAL A 199 4.57 -9.39 10.69
N GLY A 200 4.30 -10.48 11.41
CA GLY A 200 2.95 -10.82 11.89
C GLY A 200 2.35 -9.83 12.90
N ASN A 201 3.17 -9.00 13.55
CA ASN A 201 2.73 -7.96 14.48
C ASN A 201 2.56 -6.59 13.82
N LEU A 202 3.04 -6.42 12.57
CA LEU A 202 3.05 -5.14 11.87
C LEU A 202 1.66 -4.48 11.78
N PRO A 203 0.54 -5.20 11.48
CA PRO A 203 -0.79 -4.59 11.43
C PRO A 203 -1.21 -3.99 12.78
N SER A 204 -0.95 -4.71 13.87
CA SER A 204 -1.28 -4.27 15.23
C SER A 204 -0.43 -3.07 15.65
N VAL A 205 0.86 -3.08 15.32
CA VAL A 205 1.78 -1.97 15.60
C VAL A 205 1.37 -0.72 14.82
N ALA A 206 1.07 -0.83 13.52
CA ALA A 206 0.62 0.29 12.70
C ALA A 206 -0.66 0.93 13.27
N LYS A 207 -1.64 0.11 13.65
CA LYS A 207 -2.90 0.57 14.28
C LYS A 207 -2.66 1.28 15.60
N MET A 208 -1.80 0.73 16.46
CA MET A 208 -1.44 1.35 17.75
C MET A 208 -0.72 2.68 17.57
N LYS A 209 0.24 2.76 16.65
CA LYS A 209 0.99 3.99 16.36
C LYS A 209 0.09 5.11 15.85
N ARG A 210 -0.90 4.80 15.00
CA ARG A 210 -1.95 5.77 14.61
C ARG A 210 -2.73 6.28 15.80
N LYS A 211 -3.28 5.36 16.61
CA LYS A 211 -4.13 5.71 17.76
C LYS A 211 -3.41 6.64 18.74
N ASN A 212 -2.11 6.43 18.94
CA ASN A 212 -1.32 7.17 19.91
C ASN A 212 -0.51 8.33 19.29
N ASN A 213 -0.75 8.67 18.01
CA ASN A 213 -0.01 9.69 17.27
C ASN A 213 1.53 9.51 17.33
N ALA A 214 2.00 8.26 17.36
CA ALA A 214 3.42 7.93 17.54
C ALA A 214 4.27 8.25 16.30
N PHE A 215 3.70 8.15 15.09
CA PHE A 215 4.42 8.40 13.84
C PHE A 215 5.05 9.79 13.79
N LYS A 216 4.35 10.83 14.28
CA LYS A 216 4.88 12.19 14.32
C LYS A 216 6.12 12.29 15.21
N LYS A 217 6.13 11.59 16.35
CA LYS A 217 7.26 11.59 17.30
C LYS A 217 8.46 10.85 16.72
N GLU A 218 8.26 9.67 16.15
CA GLU A 218 9.33 8.87 15.52
C GLU A 218 9.93 9.60 14.32
N PHE A 219 9.08 10.16 13.46
CA PHE A 219 9.54 10.91 12.31
C PHE A 219 10.33 12.18 12.69
N ALA A 220 10.04 12.78 13.85
CA ALA A 220 10.79 13.90 14.38
C ALA A 220 12.19 13.52 14.89
N MET A 221 12.42 12.25 15.23
CA MET A 221 13.73 11.72 15.66
C MET A 221 14.67 11.47 14.47
N LEU A 222 14.14 11.31 13.25
CA LEU A 222 14.96 11.12 12.06
C LEU A 222 15.76 12.39 11.73
N PRO A 223 17.02 12.26 11.29
CA PRO A 223 17.83 13.41 10.90
C PRO A 223 17.14 14.18 9.77
N LYS A 224 17.12 15.52 9.85
CA LYS A 224 16.53 16.41 8.85
C LYS A 224 17.59 17.39 8.32
N GLY A 225 17.40 17.83 7.08
CA GLY A 225 18.22 18.87 6.45
C GLY A 225 19.57 18.34 5.94
N LEU A 226 20.52 19.27 5.82
CA LEU A 226 21.84 19.10 5.24
C LEU A 226 22.82 18.57 6.31
N LYS A 227 22.86 17.25 6.51
CA LYS A 227 23.72 16.64 7.55
C LYS A 227 25.14 16.34 7.10
N PHE A 228 25.32 16.09 5.81
CA PHE A 228 26.61 15.75 5.20
C PHE A 228 26.98 16.79 4.14
N PRO A 229 28.27 16.90 3.77
CA PRO A 229 28.71 17.77 2.70
C PRO A 229 27.91 17.55 1.40
N HIS A 230 27.59 18.64 0.72
CA HIS A 230 26.84 18.71 -0.55
C HIS A 230 27.40 19.83 -1.44
N SER A 231 28.70 20.10 -1.27
CA SER A 231 29.40 21.23 -1.87
C SER A 231 29.37 21.18 -3.40
N GLU A 232 29.38 19.99 -3.99
CA GLU A 232 29.31 19.81 -5.45
C GLU A 232 27.96 20.28 -6.01
N GLY A 233 26.88 20.05 -5.27
CA GLY A 233 25.53 20.50 -5.64
C GLY A 233 25.34 22.02 -5.53
N GLU A 234 26.14 22.69 -4.71
CA GLU A 234 26.08 24.14 -4.48
C GLU A 234 26.97 24.96 -5.42
N ARG A 235 27.87 24.31 -6.17
CA ARG A 235 28.72 25.00 -7.15
C ARG A 235 27.85 25.79 -8.14
N GLU A 236 28.31 26.99 -8.48
CA GLU A 236 27.58 27.91 -9.37
C GLU A 236 27.26 27.25 -10.72
N GLU A 237 28.22 26.52 -11.29
CA GLU A 237 28.08 25.74 -12.53
C GLU A 237 26.99 24.64 -12.47
N ASN A 238 26.73 24.08 -11.27
CA ASN A 238 25.78 23.00 -11.03
C ASN A 238 24.40 23.47 -10.57
N SER A 239 24.30 24.71 -10.09
CA SER A 239 23.05 25.30 -9.56
C SER A 239 21.85 25.11 -10.51
N LYS A 240 22.05 25.31 -11.82
CA LYS A 240 21.02 25.16 -12.86
C LYS A 240 20.62 23.70 -13.12
N LYS A 241 21.43 22.73 -12.70
CA LYS A 241 21.13 21.29 -12.83
C LYS A 241 20.19 20.81 -11.70
N ASN A 242 20.07 21.55 -10.61
CA ASN A 242 19.13 21.24 -9.53
C ASN A 242 17.70 21.68 -9.85
N ARG A 243 16.70 20.83 -9.57
CA ARG A 243 15.28 21.18 -9.69
C ARG A 243 14.83 22.05 -8.51
N TYR A 244 15.38 21.81 -7.32
CA TYR A 244 15.08 22.54 -6.11
C TYR A 244 16.37 23.02 -5.46
N LEU A 245 16.40 24.28 -5.04
CA LEU A 245 17.55 24.90 -4.35
C LEU A 245 17.73 24.43 -2.90
N THR A 246 16.88 23.51 -2.45
CA THR A 246 16.87 22.96 -1.09
C THR A 246 17.06 21.45 -1.09
N THR A 247 17.33 20.84 -2.24
CA THR A 247 17.52 19.40 -2.38
C THR A 247 18.78 19.13 -3.19
N PHE A 248 19.87 18.84 -2.48
CA PHE A 248 21.16 18.50 -3.07
C PHE A 248 21.47 17.01 -2.88
N PRO A 249 22.31 16.41 -3.71
CA PRO A 249 22.93 15.14 -3.37
C PRO A 249 24.01 15.35 -2.31
N TYR A 250 24.21 14.39 -1.41
CA TYR A 250 25.40 14.39 -0.56
C TYR A 250 26.63 13.95 -1.35
N ASP A 251 27.77 14.58 -1.09
CA ASP A 251 28.99 14.42 -1.88
C ASP A 251 29.55 12.99 -1.81
N HIS A 252 29.46 12.33 -0.65
CA HIS A 252 30.04 10.99 -0.43
C HIS A 252 29.30 9.84 -1.13
N SER A 253 28.05 10.06 -1.51
CA SER A 253 27.15 9.03 -2.08
C SER A 253 26.58 9.44 -3.43
N ARG A 254 26.95 10.62 -3.97
CA ARG A 254 26.44 11.10 -5.25
C ARG A 254 26.87 10.18 -6.38
N VAL A 255 26.05 10.13 -7.43
CA VAL A 255 26.48 9.54 -8.70
C VAL A 255 27.36 10.57 -9.41
N GLN A 256 28.54 10.14 -9.84
CA GLN A 256 29.49 10.95 -10.61
C GLN A 256 29.42 10.52 -12.06
N LEU A 257 29.22 11.46 -12.99
CA LEU A 257 29.17 11.16 -14.41
C LEU A 257 30.56 11.03 -15.00
N ASP A 258 30.76 10.02 -15.84
CA ASP A 258 31.95 9.92 -16.68
C ASP A 258 31.89 11.04 -17.73
N THR A 259 32.78 12.03 -17.61
CA THR A 259 32.77 13.23 -18.47
C THR A 259 33.46 12.94 -19.80
N TYR A 260 32.70 12.88 -20.90
CA TYR A 260 33.25 12.96 -22.26
C TYR A 260 33.22 14.40 -22.82
N ASP A 261 32.10 15.12 -22.64
CA ASP A 261 31.90 16.48 -23.20
C ASP A 261 31.25 17.50 -22.22
N ALA A 262 30.95 17.09 -20.97
CA ALA A 262 30.32 17.97 -19.98
C ALA A 262 31.36 18.69 -19.11
N ASN A 263 31.20 20.00 -18.90
CA ASN A 263 32.06 20.81 -18.02
C ASN A 263 32.06 20.37 -16.54
N THR A 264 31.26 19.35 -16.17
CA THR A 264 31.09 18.91 -14.79
C THR A 264 30.63 17.44 -14.74
N ASP A 265 31.10 16.70 -13.72
CA ASP A 265 30.71 15.31 -13.42
C ASP A 265 29.36 15.20 -12.68
N TYR A 266 28.63 16.32 -12.57
CA TYR A 266 27.50 16.45 -11.67
C TYR A 266 26.16 16.02 -12.27
N ILE A 267 25.46 15.19 -11.50
CA ILE A 267 24.01 14.96 -11.58
C ILE A 267 23.42 14.92 -10.17
N ASN A 268 22.19 15.43 -9.99
CA ASN A 268 21.49 15.37 -8.70
C ASN A 268 20.89 13.98 -8.44
N ALA A 269 21.76 13.04 -8.07
CA ALA A 269 21.42 11.66 -7.76
C ALA A 269 22.35 11.09 -6.68
N ASN A 270 21.87 10.14 -5.88
CA ASN A 270 22.69 9.40 -4.91
C ASN A 270 22.45 7.89 -5.06
N TYR A 271 23.49 7.11 -4.84
CA TYR A 271 23.33 5.68 -4.56
C TYR A 271 22.66 5.49 -3.21
N ILE A 272 21.74 4.54 -3.15
CA ILE A 272 21.07 4.12 -1.90
C ILE A 272 21.30 2.63 -1.72
N LYS A 273 21.72 2.24 -0.53
CA LYS A 273 21.88 0.84 -0.13
C LYS A 273 20.55 0.17 0.22
N ASN A 274 20.48 -1.14 0.02
CA ASN A 274 19.51 -2.00 0.70
C ASN A 274 20.24 -2.90 1.71
N TYR A 275 19.54 -3.87 2.30
CA TYR A 275 20.13 -4.78 3.28
C TYR A 275 21.18 -5.74 2.71
N SER A 276 21.30 -5.87 1.38
CA SER A 276 22.14 -6.87 0.71
C SER A 276 23.18 -6.27 -0.24
N LYS A 277 23.03 -5.00 -0.65
CA LYS A 277 23.85 -4.35 -1.67
C LYS A 277 23.98 -2.84 -1.39
N ASP A 278 25.21 -2.35 -1.38
CA ASP A 278 25.53 -0.94 -1.11
C ASP A 278 25.04 0.02 -2.21
N LYS A 279 25.03 -0.45 -3.46
CA LYS A 279 24.50 0.28 -4.63
C LYS A 279 23.29 -0.44 -5.21
N ALA A 280 22.28 -0.65 -4.37
CA ALA A 280 21.03 -1.30 -4.78
C ALA A 280 20.20 -0.40 -5.69
N TYR A 281 20.15 0.89 -5.36
CA TYR A 281 19.32 1.86 -6.06
C TYR A 281 20.09 3.13 -6.39
N ILE A 282 19.53 3.90 -7.32
CA ILE A 282 19.85 5.31 -7.50
C ILE A 282 18.59 6.13 -7.27
N ALA A 283 18.61 7.01 -6.27
CA ALA A 283 17.56 8.00 -6.03
C ALA A 283 17.96 9.32 -6.68
N THR A 284 17.15 9.79 -7.64
CA THR A 284 17.45 11.00 -8.44
C THR A 284 16.25 11.93 -8.53
N GLN A 285 16.51 13.21 -8.80
CA GLN A 285 15.45 14.15 -9.16
C GLN A 285 14.80 13.78 -10.50
N GLY A 286 13.57 14.26 -10.72
CA GLY A 286 12.92 14.24 -12.03
C GLY A 286 13.73 15.09 -13.02
N PRO A 287 14.20 14.53 -14.14
CA PRO A 287 15.06 15.23 -15.08
C PRO A 287 14.48 16.57 -15.54
N LYS A 288 15.33 17.57 -15.73
CA LYS A 288 15.00 18.86 -16.31
C LYS A 288 15.38 18.86 -17.78
N LYS A 289 14.82 19.78 -18.57
CA LYS A 289 15.20 19.96 -19.99
C LYS A 289 16.71 20.06 -20.21
N ASN A 290 17.42 20.78 -19.33
CA ASN A 290 18.87 20.97 -19.40
C ASN A 290 19.70 19.84 -18.76
N THR A 291 19.07 18.79 -18.23
CA THR A 291 19.76 17.63 -17.61
C THR A 291 19.29 16.30 -18.21
N LEU A 292 18.63 16.33 -19.38
CA LEU A 292 18.16 15.10 -20.04
C LEU A 292 19.34 14.23 -20.51
N SER A 293 20.38 14.85 -21.06
CA SER A 293 21.60 14.15 -21.48
C SER A 293 22.31 13.54 -20.28
N ASP A 294 22.53 14.32 -19.22
CA ASP A 294 23.10 13.87 -17.95
C ASP A 294 22.36 12.66 -17.37
N PHE A 295 21.02 12.68 -17.42
CA PHE A 295 20.21 11.56 -16.95
C PHE A 295 20.46 10.29 -17.76
N TRP A 296 20.47 10.37 -19.10
CA TRP A 296 20.72 9.20 -19.92
C TRP A 296 22.18 8.73 -19.90
N GLN A 297 23.14 9.62 -19.67
CA GLN A 297 24.53 9.28 -19.34
C GLN A 297 24.58 8.43 -18.05
N MET A 298 23.91 8.88 -17.00
CA MET A 298 23.81 8.12 -15.74
C MET A 298 23.18 6.75 -15.96
N ILE A 299 22.07 6.68 -16.71
CA ILE A 299 21.46 5.40 -17.06
C ILE A 299 22.50 4.53 -17.76
N TRP A 300 23.17 5.06 -18.80
CA TRP A 300 24.22 4.40 -19.59
C TRP A 300 25.35 3.83 -18.74
N GLN A 301 26.12 4.69 -18.07
CA GLN A 301 27.31 4.27 -17.32
C GLN A 301 27.00 3.27 -16.20
N GLU A 302 25.85 3.41 -15.53
CA GLU A 302 25.50 2.55 -14.38
C GLU A 302 24.88 1.21 -14.79
N ASN A 303 24.81 0.93 -16.10
CA ASN A 303 24.18 -0.27 -16.65
C ASN A 303 22.74 -0.48 -16.14
N VAL A 304 21.97 0.61 -16.05
CA VAL A 304 20.58 0.58 -15.57
C VAL A 304 19.68 0.01 -16.65
N ASP A 305 18.91 -1.03 -16.28
CA ASP A 305 17.86 -1.62 -17.12
C ASP A 305 16.44 -1.27 -16.65
N THR A 306 16.29 -0.72 -15.44
CA THR A 306 14.98 -0.49 -14.80
C THR A 306 14.90 0.91 -14.21
N ILE A 307 13.91 1.68 -14.66
CA ILE A 307 13.59 3.03 -14.19
C ILE A 307 12.19 3.04 -13.59
N ILE A 308 12.06 3.51 -12.35
CA ILE A 308 10.79 3.68 -11.65
C ILE A 308 10.49 5.17 -11.50
N MET A 309 9.42 5.61 -12.15
CA MET A 309 8.93 6.98 -12.10
C MET A 309 7.64 7.04 -11.26
N VAL A 310 7.68 7.73 -10.12
CA VAL A 310 6.53 7.85 -9.18
C VAL A 310 6.01 9.29 -9.08
N THR A 311 5.90 9.97 -10.22
CA THR A 311 5.33 11.33 -10.34
C THR A 311 4.81 11.53 -11.76
N ASN A 312 3.74 12.29 -11.93
CA ASN A 312 3.32 12.73 -13.25
C ASN A 312 4.23 13.87 -13.75
N LEU A 313 4.20 14.18 -15.06
CA LEU A 313 4.98 15.31 -15.61
C LEU A 313 4.51 16.65 -15.05
N MET A 314 3.19 16.81 -14.93
CA MET A 314 2.48 17.96 -14.37
C MET A 314 1.56 17.48 -13.24
N GLU A 315 1.49 18.24 -12.16
CA GLU A 315 0.53 18.03 -11.07
C GLU A 315 -0.06 19.41 -10.72
N GLY A 316 -1.38 19.57 -10.94
CA GLY A 316 -1.97 20.89 -11.11
C GLY A 316 -1.23 21.67 -12.20
N ASP A 317 -0.88 22.92 -11.91
CA ASP A 317 -0.10 23.78 -12.82
C ASP A 317 1.42 23.65 -12.63
N LYS A 318 1.87 22.77 -11.72
CA LYS A 318 3.29 22.65 -11.36
C LYS A 318 3.95 21.54 -12.16
N LYS A 319 5.02 21.92 -12.88
CA LYS A 319 5.88 20.97 -13.58
C LYS A 319 6.78 20.20 -12.62
N LYS A 320 6.58 18.89 -12.54
CA LYS A 320 7.31 18.00 -11.62
C LYS A 320 8.47 17.27 -12.29
N CYS A 321 8.35 16.97 -13.58
CA CYS A 321 9.37 16.26 -14.36
C CYS A 321 9.29 16.69 -15.83
N ASP A 322 10.42 16.75 -16.53
CA ASP A 322 10.42 16.83 -17.99
C ASP A 322 10.29 15.42 -18.58
N GLN A 323 9.64 15.31 -19.72
CA GLN A 323 9.60 14.05 -20.46
C GLN A 323 11.00 13.76 -21.01
N TYR A 324 11.53 12.58 -20.67
CA TYR A 324 12.87 12.14 -21.05
C TYR A 324 12.85 10.91 -21.98
N TRP A 325 11.68 10.56 -22.53
CA TRP A 325 11.48 9.40 -23.41
C TRP A 325 10.77 9.82 -24.71
N PRO A 326 10.81 9.00 -25.79
CA PRO A 326 10.10 9.27 -27.04
C PRO A 326 8.57 9.37 -26.86
N GLU A 327 7.89 10.20 -27.65
CA GLU A 327 6.45 10.48 -27.48
C GLU A 327 5.51 9.28 -27.59
N SER A 328 5.84 8.28 -28.41
CA SER A 328 4.96 7.13 -28.64
C SER A 328 5.73 5.94 -29.22
N THR A 329 5.08 4.78 -29.26
CA THR A 329 5.60 3.54 -29.83
C THR A 329 6.22 3.75 -31.22
N HIS A 330 7.39 3.14 -31.45
CA HIS A 330 8.22 3.22 -32.64
C HIS A 330 8.86 4.59 -32.95
N LYS A 331 8.50 5.65 -32.23
CA LYS A 331 9.21 6.94 -32.34
C LYS A 331 10.59 6.85 -31.72
N LYS A 332 11.46 7.74 -32.21
CA LYS A 332 12.81 7.92 -31.71
C LYS A 332 13.02 9.36 -31.26
N VAL A 333 13.89 9.55 -30.29
CA VAL A 333 14.43 10.86 -29.92
C VAL A 333 15.93 10.71 -29.70
N VAL A 334 16.68 11.75 -30.06
CA VAL A 334 18.11 11.86 -29.77
C VAL A 334 18.28 12.85 -28.62
N ILE A 335 18.97 12.43 -27.57
CA ILE A 335 19.25 13.24 -26.39
C ILE A 335 20.74 13.13 -26.09
N GLY A 336 21.49 14.20 -26.39
CA GLY A 336 22.96 14.13 -26.39
C GLY A 336 23.45 13.12 -27.43
N GLU A 337 24.34 12.24 -27.04
CA GLU A 337 24.85 11.11 -27.84
C GLU A 337 23.90 9.89 -27.87
N PHE A 338 22.86 9.89 -27.04
CA PHE A 338 21.97 8.75 -26.90
C PHE A 338 20.84 8.78 -27.92
N THR A 339 20.63 7.65 -28.60
CA THR A 339 19.45 7.42 -29.42
C THR A 339 18.47 6.52 -28.69
N LEU A 340 17.26 7.02 -28.44
CA LEU A 340 16.20 6.32 -27.74
C LEU A 340 15.10 5.94 -28.71
N LYS A 341 14.71 4.67 -28.74
CA LYS A 341 13.57 4.18 -29.53
C LYS A 341 12.54 3.53 -28.61
N MET A 342 11.30 3.99 -28.69
CA MET A 342 10.19 3.32 -28.00
C MET A 342 9.88 2.01 -28.73
N LEU A 343 10.11 0.87 -28.06
CA LEU A 343 9.73 -0.44 -28.60
C LEU A 343 8.29 -0.77 -28.28
N GLU A 344 7.86 -0.44 -27.07
CA GLU A 344 6.54 -0.77 -26.55
C GLU A 344 6.11 0.23 -25.47
N GLU A 345 4.83 0.57 -25.46
CA GLU A 345 4.17 1.31 -24.39
C GLU A 345 2.86 0.58 -24.04
N ARG A 346 2.64 0.32 -22.75
CA ARG A 346 1.41 -0.29 -22.23
C ARG A 346 0.88 0.55 -21.08
N GLU A 347 -0.31 1.09 -21.27
CA GLU A 347 -1.03 1.85 -20.26
C GLU A 347 -2.05 0.97 -19.54
N ASN A 348 -2.05 1.07 -18.21
CA ASN A 348 -3.04 0.52 -17.30
C ASN A 348 -3.58 1.68 -16.43
N THR A 349 -4.69 1.49 -15.74
CA THR A 349 -5.30 2.51 -14.87
C THR A 349 -4.39 3.05 -13.79
N VAL A 350 -3.35 2.33 -13.39
CA VAL A 350 -2.50 2.72 -12.24
C VAL A 350 -1.10 3.17 -12.69
N TYR A 351 -0.64 2.69 -13.83
CA TYR A 351 0.72 2.90 -14.30
C TYR A 351 0.85 2.75 -15.81
N ILE A 352 1.94 3.31 -16.35
CA ILE A 352 2.37 3.14 -17.74
C ILE A 352 3.71 2.40 -17.74
N TYR A 353 3.80 1.34 -18.53
CA TYR A 353 5.05 0.62 -18.80
C TYR A 353 5.60 1.01 -20.17
N ARG A 354 6.92 1.22 -20.24
CA ARG A 354 7.64 1.50 -21.49
C ARG A 354 8.86 0.61 -21.64
N CYS A 355 9.04 0.06 -22.83
CA CYS A 355 10.26 -0.65 -23.24
C CYS A 355 11.01 0.24 -24.22
N ILE A 356 12.19 0.71 -23.81
CA ILE A 356 12.99 1.69 -24.55
C ILE A 356 14.30 1.03 -24.97
N LYS A 357 14.58 1.03 -26.27
CA LYS A 357 15.91 0.69 -26.77
C LYS A 357 16.79 1.92 -26.67
N LEU A 358 17.81 1.84 -25.82
CA LEU A 358 18.83 2.86 -25.63
C LEU A 358 20.06 2.44 -26.43
N ALA A 359 20.51 3.28 -27.36
CA ALA A 359 21.69 3.05 -28.17
C ALA A 359 22.70 4.20 -27.97
N CYS A 360 23.96 3.85 -27.82
CA CYS A 360 25.10 4.75 -27.77
C CYS A 360 26.25 4.09 -28.52
N GLU A 361 26.91 4.84 -29.41
CA GLU A 361 27.94 4.29 -30.29
C GLU A 361 27.43 3.05 -31.06
N ASP A 362 28.21 1.96 -31.04
CA ASP A 362 27.90 0.68 -31.70
C ASP A 362 27.17 -0.33 -30.79
N THR A 363 26.74 0.10 -29.61
CA THR A 363 26.09 -0.78 -28.63
C THR A 363 24.67 -0.32 -28.31
N ASP A 364 23.80 -1.30 -28.03
CA ASP A 364 22.44 -1.02 -27.62
C ASP A 364 21.99 -1.95 -26.50
N ARG A 365 20.98 -1.49 -25.77
CA ARG A 365 20.38 -2.23 -24.67
C ARG A 365 18.94 -1.82 -24.44
N ILE A 366 18.25 -2.63 -23.66
CA ILE A 366 16.85 -2.41 -23.31
C ILE A 366 16.76 -1.80 -21.91
N VAL A 367 15.97 -0.73 -21.80
CA VAL A 367 15.62 -0.08 -20.55
C VAL A 367 14.11 -0.12 -20.39
N HIS A 368 13.65 -0.64 -19.26
CA HIS A 368 12.26 -0.74 -18.86
C HIS A 368 11.93 0.42 -17.92
N GLN A 369 10.97 1.26 -18.32
CA GLN A 369 10.45 2.32 -17.44
C GLN A 369 9.06 1.95 -16.95
N PHE A 370 8.86 2.02 -15.63
CA PHE A 370 7.59 1.85 -14.96
C PHE A 370 7.17 3.19 -14.35
N HIS A 371 6.10 3.78 -14.86
CA HIS A 371 5.60 5.08 -14.44
C HIS A 371 4.29 4.92 -13.68
N PHE A 372 4.31 5.04 -12.35
CA PHE A 372 3.12 5.06 -11.50
C PHE A 372 2.42 6.42 -11.57
N THR A 373 1.19 6.46 -12.09
CA THR A 373 0.48 7.70 -12.43
C THR A 373 -0.56 8.13 -11.40
N LYS A 374 -0.90 7.25 -10.44
CA LYS A 374 -1.96 7.47 -9.44
C LYS A 374 -1.43 7.84 -8.06
N TRP A 375 -0.35 8.64 -8.01
CA TRP A 375 0.12 9.27 -6.78
C TRP A 375 -0.33 10.74 -6.72
N PRO A 376 -1.27 11.12 -5.83
CA PRO A 376 -1.77 12.49 -5.72
C PRO A 376 -0.69 13.52 -5.27
N ASP A 377 -0.83 14.79 -5.67
CA ASP A 377 0.15 15.88 -5.45
C ASP A 377 0.40 16.19 -3.95
N HIS A 378 -0.57 15.93 -3.08
CA HIS A 378 -0.51 16.29 -1.66
C HIS A 378 -0.97 15.20 -0.70
N ASP A 379 -0.99 13.95 -1.16
CA ASP A 379 -1.49 12.82 -0.38
C ASP A 379 -0.64 11.57 -0.64
N VAL A 380 -1.04 10.46 -0.03
CA VAL A 380 -0.41 9.15 -0.12
C VAL A 380 -1.12 8.30 -1.18
N PRO A 381 -0.43 7.34 -1.81
CA PRO A 381 -1.05 6.52 -2.85
C PRO A 381 -2.00 5.49 -2.20
N ASP A 382 -2.94 5.00 -3.01
CA ASP A 382 -3.67 3.79 -2.65
C ASP A 382 -2.68 2.62 -2.48
N LYS A 383 -2.81 1.91 -1.35
CA LYS A 383 -1.84 0.91 -0.90
C LYS A 383 -1.80 -0.28 -1.85
N THR A 384 -2.99 -0.77 -2.20
CA THR A 384 -3.17 -1.93 -3.09
C THR A 384 -2.62 -1.63 -4.47
N ASN A 385 -2.88 -0.44 -5.01
CA ASN A 385 -2.33 0.03 -6.27
C ASN A 385 -0.81 0.07 -6.27
N LEU A 386 -0.19 0.63 -5.21
CA LEU A 386 1.27 0.72 -5.13
C LEU A 386 1.92 -0.67 -4.96
N VAL A 387 1.34 -1.56 -4.14
CA VAL A 387 1.83 -2.94 -3.97
C VAL A 387 1.69 -3.75 -5.25
N ASN A 388 0.60 -3.59 -6.00
CA ASN A 388 0.43 -4.26 -7.29
C ASN A 388 1.40 -3.75 -8.34
N PHE A 389 1.63 -2.42 -8.39
CA PHE A 389 2.66 -1.83 -9.22
C PHE A 389 4.06 -2.37 -8.87
N TYR A 390 4.39 -2.43 -7.58
CA TYR A 390 5.63 -3.01 -7.08
C TYR A 390 5.83 -4.46 -7.52
N ARG A 391 4.81 -5.32 -7.33
CA ARG A 391 4.84 -6.72 -7.80
C ARG A 391 5.05 -6.81 -9.30
N LYS A 392 4.43 -5.92 -10.07
CA LYS A 392 4.63 -5.86 -11.52
C LYS A 392 6.08 -5.55 -11.88
N VAL A 393 6.69 -4.57 -11.20
CA VAL A 393 8.11 -4.24 -11.35
C VAL A 393 8.97 -5.47 -11.09
N LYS A 394 8.80 -6.14 -9.94
CA LYS A 394 9.61 -7.30 -9.54
C LYS A 394 9.40 -8.55 -10.40
N SER A 395 8.22 -8.71 -11.01
CA SER A 395 7.92 -9.82 -11.94
C SER A 395 8.49 -9.62 -13.35
N SER A 396 8.97 -8.42 -13.67
CA SER A 396 9.47 -8.12 -15.00
C SER A 396 10.91 -8.64 -15.15
N PRO A 397 11.29 -9.15 -16.33
CA PRO A 397 12.67 -9.60 -16.55
C PRO A 397 13.62 -8.42 -16.33
N SER A 398 14.57 -8.58 -15.40
CA SER A 398 15.76 -7.73 -15.30
C SER A 398 16.93 -8.58 -15.76
N ASN A 399 17.63 -8.10 -16.78
CA ASN A 399 18.79 -8.78 -17.36
C ASN A 399 20.10 -8.15 -16.86
N GLY A 400 20.02 -7.04 -16.12
CA GLY A 400 21.15 -6.25 -15.66
C GLY A 400 21.55 -6.50 -14.21
N SER A 401 22.83 -6.31 -13.92
CA SER A 401 23.38 -6.24 -12.55
C SER A 401 23.39 -4.82 -11.98
N GLY A 402 22.96 -3.82 -12.77
CA GLY A 402 22.94 -2.41 -12.42
C GLY A 402 21.96 -2.07 -11.28
N PRO A 403 22.03 -0.85 -10.73
CA PRO A 403 21.07 -0.38 -9.73
C PRO A 403 19.72 -0.07 -10.37
N MET A 404 18.64 -0.21 -9.60
CA MET A 404 17.33 0.29 -10.02
C MET A 404 17.28 1.81 -9.81
N VAL A 405 16.97 2.57 -10.85
CA VAL A 405 16.78 4.02 -10.74
C VAL A 405 15.36 4.31 -10.31
N VAL A 406 15.18 5.09 -9.24
CA VAL A 406 13.86 5.51 -8.75
C VAL A 406 13.82 7.02 -8.63
N HIS A 407 12.84 7.66 -9.24
CA HIS A 407 12.70 9.12 -9.20
C HIS A 407 11.26 9.57 -9.05
N CYS A 408 11.10 10.77 -8.49
CA CYS A 408 9.86 11.53 -8.48
C CYS A 408 10.17 12.92 -9.05
N SER A 409 9.75 13.99 -8.35
CA SER A 409 10.18 15.35 -8.69
C SER A 409 11.51 15.72 -8.03
N ALA A 410 11.59 15.73 -6.70
CA ALA A 410 12.83 16.02 -5.96
C ALA A 410 13.72 14.78 -5.74
N GLY A 411 13.17 13.57 -5.92
CA GLY A 411 13.89 12.32 -5.70
C GLY A 411 14.08 11.97 -4.22
N VAL A 412 13.17 12.39 -3.33
CA VAL A 412 13.28 12.17 -1.87
C VAL A 412 12.03 11.58 -1.22
N GLY A 413 10.86 12.20 -1.42
CA GLY A 413 9.61 11.81 -0.75
C GLY A 413 9.05 10.48 -1.25
N ARG A 414 8.29 10.53 -2.36
CA ARG A 414 7.70 9.35 -3.01
C ARG A 414 8.73 8.29 -3.39
N THR A 415 9.90 8.73 -3.87
CA THR A 415 11.06 7.89 -4.13
C THR A 415 11.46 7.09 -2.88
N GLY A 416 11.66 7.76 -1.74
CA GLY A 416 12.01 7.07 -0.50
C GLY A 416 10.95 6.10 0.01
N THR A 417 9.66 6.44 -0.14
CA THR A 417 8.56 5.52 0.20
C THR A 417 8.57 4.25 -0.67
N PHE A 418 8.81 4.36 -1.98
CA PHE A 418 8.93 3.19 -2.87
C PHE A 418 10.16 2.34 -2.53
N LEU A 419 11.32 2.97 -2.30
CA LEU A 419 12.53 2.25 -1.89
C LEU A 419 12.37 1.54 -0.55
N ALA A 420 11.67 2.15 0.41
CA ALA A 420 11.34 1.51 1.68
C ALA A 420 10.46 0.28 1.49
N LEU A 421 9.45 0.33 0.61
CA LEU A 421 8.64 -0.85 0.27
C LEU A 421 9.52 -1.99 -0.23
N ASP A 422 10.35 -1.75 -1.25
CA ASP A 422 11.19 -2.81 -1.84
C ASP A 422 12.13 -3.44 -0.80
N ALA A 423 12.96 -2.63 -0.15
CA ALA A 423 13.99 -3.14 0.74
C ALA A 423 13.42 -3.79 2.01
N LEU A 424 12.40 -3.21 2.63
CA LEU A 424 11.81 -3.76 3.85
C LEU A 424 10.95 -5.00 3.56
N TYR A 425 10.29 -5.07 2.40
CA TYR A 425 9.55 -6.26 2.02
C TYR A 425 10.48 -7.45 1.76
N GLU A 426 11.57 -7.24 1.01
CA GLU A 426 12.60 -8.28 0.80
C GLU A 426 13.24 -8.72 2.13
N HIS A 427 13.64 -7.77 2.97
CA HIS A 427 14.24 -8.06 4.27
C HIS A 427 13.28 -8.78 5.22
N GLY A 428 12.02 -8.35 5.26
CA GLY A 428 10.99 -8.98 6.10
C GLY A 428 10.66 -10.41 5.65
N ASN A 429 10.65 -10.69 4.34
CA ASN A 429 10.51 -12.05 3.84
C ASN A 429 11.73 -12.93 4.19
N ALA A 430 12.93 -12.37 4.20
CA ALA A 430 14.15 -13.10 4.52
C ALA A 430 14.32 -13.37 6.03
N THR A 431 13.93 -12.42 6.89
CA THR A 431 14.26 -12.44 8.33
C THR A 431 13.04 -12.62 9.25
N GLY A 432 11.83 -12.34 8.77
CA GLY A 432 10.61 -12.27 9.58
C GLY A 432 10.44 -10.96 10.35
N PHE A 433 11.34 -9.99 10.19
CA PHE A 433 11.30 -8.69 10.87
C PHE A 433 11.46 -7.52 9.90
N VAL A 434 10.88 -6.38 10.26
CA VAL A 434 11.07 -5.10 9.56
C VAL A 434 11.42 -4.00 10.55
N ASN A 435 12.29 -3.07 10.12
CA ASN A 435 12.65 -1.88 10.89
C ASN A 435 12.54 -0.62 10.04
N ILE A 436 11.35 0.00 10.04
CA ILE A 436 11.06 1.17 9.21
C ILE A 436 11.90 2.37 9.65
N MET A 437 12.15 2.54 10.96
CA MET A 437 12.92 3.65 11.54
C MET A 437 14.39 3.57 11.10
N GLU A 438 15.00 2.41 11.28
CA GLU A 438 16.39 2.16 10.87
C GLU A 438 16.59 2.34 9.38
N TYR A 439 15.74 1.73 8.55
CA TYR A 439 15.92 1.84 7.10
C TYR A 439 15.72 3.27 6.59
N THR A 440 14.75 4.01 7.15
CA THR A 440 14.58 5.43 6.82
C THR A 440 15.79 6.24 7.25
N HIS A 441 16.35 5.96 8.43
CA HIS A 441 17.59 6.58 8.88
C HIS A 441 18.75 6.27 7.94
N MET A 442 18.94 5.02 7.54
CA MET A 442 19.97 4.59 6.58
C MET A 442 19.85 5.33 5.24
N MET A 443 18.66 5.41 4.67
CA MET A 443 18.45 6.18 3.44
C MET A 443 18.80 7.66 3.62
N ARG A 444 18.55 8.24 4.80
CA ARG A 444 18.89 9.64 5.11
C ARG A 444 20.37 9.90 5.37
N GLN A 445 21.17 8.85 5.59
CA GLN A 445 22.63 8.95 5.56
C GLN A 445 23.11 9.19 4.12
N ASP A 446 22.53 8.49 3.16
CA ASP A 446 22.97 8.51 1.77
C ASP A 446 22.34 9.66 0.95
N ARG A 447 21.09 10.05 1.23
CA ARG A 447 20.43 11.20 0.57
C ARG A 447 19.53 11.95 1.53
N MET A 448 19.56 13.27 1.48
CA MET A 448 18.78 14.09 2.42
C MET A 448 17.28 13.84 2.33
N ASN A 449 16.60 13.95 3.49
CA ASN A 449 15.15 14.02 3.61
C ASN A 449 14.37 12.87 2.91
N MET A 450 15.00 11.71 2.69
CA MET A 450 14.33 10.52 2.20
C MET A 450 13.11 10.20 3.07
N ILE A 451 11.96 9.99 2.42
CA ILE A 451 10.61 10.04 3.03
C ILE A 451 10.38 11.42 3.68
N GLN A 452 9.67 12.30 2.99
CA GLN A 452 9.69 13.73 3.28
C GLN A 452 8.64 14.16 4.30
N THR A 453 7.52 13.43 4.42
CA THR A 453 6.41 13.78 5.31
C THR A 453 6.06 12.65 6.29
N VAL A 454 5.34 12.99 7.36
CA VAL A 454 4.88 12.02 8.36
C VAL A 454 3.86 11.06 7.74
N GLU A 455 3.04 11.56 6.83
CA GLU A 455 2.03 10.79 6.09
C GLU A 455 2.72 9.74 5.22
N GLN A 456 3.75 10.11 4.46
CA GLN A 456 4.57 9.17 3.69
C GLN A 456 5.25 8.12 4.58
N TYR A 457 5.73 8.51 5.76
CA TYR A 457 6.32 7.58 6.73
C TYR A 457 5.28 6.59 7.27
N ALA A 458 4.08 7.07 7.64
CA ALA A 458 2.97 6.21 8.05
C ALA A 458 2.50 5.28 6.91
N THR A 459 2.55 5.74 5.67
CA THR A 459 2.23 4.93 4.49
C THR A 459 3.19 3.75 4.31
N VAL A 460 4.47 3.86 4.67
CA VAL A 460 5.39 2.71 4.60
C VAL A 460 4.88 1.54 5.44
N TYR A 461 4.33 1.81 6.64
CA TYR A 461 3.73 0.76 7.46
C TYR A 461 2.51 0.14 6.76
N ASP A 462 1.65 0.98 6.18
CA ASP A 462 0.44 0.54 5.50
C ASP A 462 0.71 -0.35 4.29
N ILE A 463 1.65 0.06 3.43
CA ILE A 463 1.95 -0.69 2.20
C ILE A 463 2.72 -1.97 2.51
N LEU A 464 3.48 -2.02 3.60
CA LEU A 464 4.10 -3.26 4.07
C LEU A 464 3.06 -4.21 4.66
N VAL A 465 2.12 -3.72 5.48
CA VAL A 465 0.97 -4.53 5.94
C VAL A 465 0.24 -5.13 4.75
N GLU A 466 -0.13 -4.31 3.76
CA GLU A 466 -0.78 -4.77 2.54
C GLU A 466 0.08 -5.81 1.78
N ALA A 467 1.38 -5.53 1.62
CA ALA A 467 2.29 -6.40 0.88
C ALA A 467 2.47 -7.79 1.53
N PHE A 468 2.52 -7.86 2.86
CA PHE A 468 2.66 -9.12 3.60
C PHE A 468 1.33 -9.85 3.80
N ASP A 469 0.22 -9.12 4.00
CA ASP A 469 -1.09 -9.73 4.27
C ASP A 469 -1.79 -10.22 3.01
N VAL A 470 -1.63 -9.51 1.89
CA VAL A 470 -2.25 -9.87 0.61
C VAL A 470 -1.27 -10.76 -0.16
N PRO A 471 -1.56 -12.05 -0.40
CA PRO A 471 -0.66 -12.90 -1.17
C PRO A 471 -0.51 -12.41 -2.62
N GLN A 472 0.62 -12.74 -3.26
CA GLN A 472 0.76 -12.58 -4.69
C GLN A 472 -0.09 -13.64 -5.40
N SER A 473 -1.29 -13.26 -5.85
CA SER A 473 -2.27 -14.13 -6.50
C SER A 473 -2.30 -13.97 -8.03
N ALA A 474 -1.34 -13.24 -8.62
CA ALA A 474 -1.25 -13.13 -10.07
C ALA A 474 -0.77 -14.46 -10.67
N ILE A 475 -1.64 -15.11 -11.45
CA ILE A 475 -1.36 -16.40 -12.07
C ILE A 475 -1.03 -16.19 -13.57
N PRO A 476 0.11 -16.68 -14.07
CA PRO A 476 0.37 -16.68 -15.50
C PRO A 476 -0.71 -17.46 -16.26
N LYS A 477 -1.13 -16.97 -17.43
CA LYS A 477 -2.23 -17.57 -18.20
C LYS A 477 -2.04 -19.08 -18.44
N GLN A 478 -0.80 -19.49 -18.71
CA GLN A 478 -0.46 -20.89 -18.97
C GLN A 478 -0.64 -21.80 -17.74
N ASP A 479 -0.53 -21.23 -16.54
CA ASP A 479 -0.61 -21.97 -15.28
C ASP A 479 -2.03 -21.95 -14.69
N PHE A 480 -2.92 -21.08 -15.21
CA PHE A 480 -4.25 -20.85 -14.66
C PHE A 480 -5.04 -22.14 -14.44
N LEU A 481 -5.12 -23.01 -15.44
CA LEU A 481 -5.88 -24.26 -15.34
C LEU A 481 -5.33 -25.21 -14.26
N ASN A 482 -4.00 -25.20 -14.05
CA ASN A 482 -3.35 -26.06 -13.06
C ASN A 482 -3.54 -25.55 -11.63
N MET A 483 -3.93 -24.29 -11.47
CA MET A 483 -4.13 -23.64 -10.17
C MET A 483 -5.61 -23.58 -9.73
N LEU A 484 -6.53 -24.12 -10.52
CA LEU A 484 -7.96 -24.21 -10.19
C LEU A 484 -8.23 -25.33 -9.15
N ASP A 485 -7.87 -25.08 -7.89
CA ASP A 485 -8.25 -25.92 -6.74
C ASP A 485 -9.34 -25.22 -5.93
N SER A 486 -10.52 -25.85 -5.79
CA SER A 486 -11.66 -25.31 -5.04
C SER A 486 -11.34 -24.96 -3.59
N ARG A 487 -10.41 -25.67 -2.93
CA ARG A 487 -9.99 -25.36 -1.55
C ARG A 487 -9.14 -24.10 -1.49
N LEU A 488 -8.33 -23.84 -2.52
CA LEU A 488 -7.57 -22.60 -2.62
C LEU A 488 -8.50 -21.42 -2.89
N ILE A 489 -9.46 -21.58 -3.81
CA ILE A 489 -10.48 -20.56 -4.11
C ILE A 489 -11.27 -20.17 -2.86
N GLU A 490 -11.71 -21.13 -2.05
CA GLU A 490 -12.44 -20.85 -0.81
C GLU A 490 -11.59 -20.07 0.21
N ARG A 491 -10.30 -20.42 0.34
CA ARG A 491 -9.37 -19.69 1.22
C ARG A 491 -9.13 -18.26 0.74
N GLU A 492 -8.96 -18.07 -0.57
CA GLU A 492 -8.83 -16.75 -1.17
C GLU A 492 -10.10 -15.92 -0.97
N TYR A 493 -11.28 -16.51 -1.15
CA TYR A 493 -12.56 -15.85 -0.89
C TYR A 493 -12.70 -15.43 0.57
N GLN A 494 -12.38 -16.31 1.53
CA GLN A 494 -12.40 -15.97 2.95
C GLN A 494 -11.43 -14.82 3.25
N LYS A 495 -10.24 -14.81 2.65
CA LYS A 495 -9.29 -13.71 2.81
C LYS A 495 -9.86 -12.39 2.27
N LEU A 496 -10.61 -12.40 1.16
CA LEU A 496 -11.31 -11.20 0.68
C LEU A 496 -12.38 -10.72 1.66
N GLN A 497 -13.08 -11.64 2.35
CA GLN A 497 -14.02 -11.26 3.41
C GLN A 497 -13.30 -10.62 4.60
N ASP A 498 -12.16 -11.17 4.99
CA ASP A 498 -11.35 -10.64 6.10
C ASP A 498 -10.74 -9.26 5.77
N LEU A 499 -10.43 -9.00 4.49
CA LEU A 499 -9.90 -7.74 3.99
C LEU A 499 -10.98 -6.70 3.67
N LYS A 500 -12.27 -7.04 3.82
CA LYS A 500 -13.36 -6.11 3.51
C LYS A 500 -13.20 -4.82 4.32
N PRO A 501 -13.14 -3.64 3.66
CA PRO A 501 -12.94 -2.39 4.37
C PRO A 501 -14.12 -2.09 5.27
N VAL A 502 -13.83 -1.55 6.46
CA VAL A 502 -14.86 -0.96 7.33
C VAL A 502 -15.19 0.42 6.77
N ILE A 503 -16.33 0.51 6.09
CA ILE A 503 -16.81 1.76 5.50
C ILE A 503 -17.70 2.49 6.51
N ASP A 504 -17.50 3.79 6.65
CA ASP A 504 -18.31 4.63 7.54
C ASP A 504 -19.77 4.71 7.03
N ALA A 505 -20.73 4.62 7.96
CA ALA A 505 -22.15 4.71 7.67
C ALA A 505 -22.56 6.07 7.06
N ASN A 506 -21.74 7.11 7.22
CA ASN A 506 -21.90 8.42 6.58
C ASN A 506 -21.57 8.43 5.08
N LYS A 507 -21.04 7.34 4.51
CA LYS A 507 -20.74 7.23 3.07
C LYS A 507 -21.90 6.67 2.24
N PHE A 508 -23.11 6.66 2.79
CA PHE A 508 -24.31 6.13 2.15
C PHE A 508 -25.53 7.04 2.37
N GLN A 509 -25.31 8.34 2.59
CA GLN A 509 -26.38 9.27 2.96
C GLN A 509 -27.35 9.49 1.81
N ALA A 510 -26.86 9.60 0.56
CA ALA A 510 -27.73 9.84 -0.58
C ALA A 510 -28.77 8.72 -0.74
N GLY A 511 -28.35 7.46 -0.61
CA GLY A 511 -29.26 6.31 -0.70
C GLY A 511 -30.24 6.16 0.46
N LYS A 512 -29.98 6.83 1.60
CA LYS A 512 -30.83 6.81 2.80
C LYS A 512 -31.85 7.95 2.86
N LEU A 513 -31.78 8.92 1.95
CA LEU A 513 -32.78 9.99 1.87
C LEU A 513 -34.17 9.41 1.66
N LYS A 514 -35.19 10.01 2.28
CA LYS A 514 -36.57 9.47 2.31
C LYS A 514 -37.14 9.26 0.91
N GLU A 515 -36.80 10.16 -0.01
CA GLU A 515 -37.16 10.14 -1.42
C GLU A 515 -36.40 9.08 -2.23
N ASN A 516 -35.23 8.62 -1.75
CA ASN A 516 -34.36 7.66 -2.45
C ASN A 516 -34.52 6.23 -1.94
N VAL A 517 -35.02 6.04 -0.72
CA VAL A 517 -35.34 4.72 -0.15
C VAL A 517 -36.18 3.84 -1.10
N PRO A 518 -37.23 4.34 -1.76
CA PRO A 518 -38.02 3.55 -2.72
C PRO A 518 -37.32 3.25 -4.04
N LYS A 519 -36.14 3.82 -4.29
CA LYS A 519 -35.33 3.59 -5.51
C LYS A 519 -34.34 2.44 -5.34
N ASN A 520 -34.21 1.87 -4.14
CA ASN A 520 -33.29 0.78 -3.82
C ASN A 520 -34.04 -0.56 -3.80
N ALA A 521 -33.65 -1.50 -4.65
CA ALA A 521 -34.23 -2.85 -4.67
C ALA A 521 -33.92 -3.62 -3.38
N VAL A 522 -32.71 -3.43 -2.85
CA VAL A 522 -32.24 -4.04 -1.60
C VAL A 522 -31.83 -2.93 -0.64
N GLN A 523 -32.54 -2.81 0.48
CA GLN A 523 -32.45 -1.64 1.39
C GLN A 523 -31.07 -1.45 2.05
N ASN A 524 -30.31 -2.54 2.22
CA ASN A 524 -28.96 -2.52 2.79
C ASN A 524 -27.84 -2.57 1.73
N LEU A 525 -28.18 -2.58 0.44
CA LEU A 525 -27.21 -2.54 -0.66
C LEU A 525 -27.27 -1.16 -1.31
N LEU A 526 -26.53 -0.21 -0.73
CA LEU A 526 -26.54 1.19 -1.14
C LEU A 526 -25.23 1.56 -1.84
N PRO A 527 -25.26 2.47 -2.82
CA PRO A 527 -24.05 2.96 -3.45
C PRO A 527 -23.28 3.84 -2.46
N HIS A 528 -21.96 3.72 -2.49
CA HIS A 528 -21.08 4.60 -1.74
C HIS A 528 -21.11 6.00 -2.35
N ASP A 529 -21.31 7.04 -1.53
CA ASP A 529 -21.53 8.42 -1.98
C ASP A 529 -20.37 8.94 -2.85
N ASP A 530 -19.12 8.60 -2.51
CA ASP A 530 -17.94 9.04 -3.29
C ASP A 530 -17.86 8.40 -4.70
N TYR A 531 -18.61 7.33 -4.98
CA TYR A 531 -18.54 6.59 -6.25
C TYR A 531 -19.87 6.52 -7.00
N ARG A 532 -20.95 7.12 -6.48
CA ARG A 532 -22.24 7.13 -7.17
C ARG A 532 -22.21 8.07 -8.38
N PRO A 533 -22.92 7.75 -9.48
CA PRO A 533 -23.18 8.73 -10.52
C PRO A 533 -24.19 9.78 -10.04
N TYR A 534 -24.11 10.95 -10.66
CA TYR A 534 -25.06 12.04 -10.49
C TYR A 534 -25.87 12.16 -11.78
N LEU A 535 -27.20 12.01 -11.67
CA LEU A 535 -28.07 12.20 -12.82
C LEU A 535 -28.27 13.69 -13.08
N MET A 536 -28.12 14.11 -14.33
CA MET A 536 -28.21 15.49 -14.79
C MET A 536 -29.40 15.70 -15.72
N SER A 537 -29.79 14.68 -16.49
CA SER A 537 -30.94 14.74 -17.41
C SER A 537 -32.24 14.23 -16.78
N TYR A 538 -32.45 14.46 -15.48
CA TYR A 538 -33.61 13.96 -14.72
C TYR A 538 -34.92 14.67 -15.10
N GLY A 539 -36.05 13.94 -14.98
CA GLY A 539 -37.39 14.46 -15.29
C GLY A 539 -37.95 15.29 -14.15
N ARG A 540 -39.07 16.00 -14.37
CA ARG A 540 -39.74 16.82 -13.33
C ARG A 540 -40.10 16.05 -12.04
N SER A 541 -40.06 14.73 -12.08
CA SER A 541 -40.45 13.79 -11.02
C SER A 541 -39.28 13.06 -10.35
N SER A 542 -38.04 13.25 -10.80
CA SER A 542 -36.85 12.56 -10.26
C SER A 542 -35.76 13.52 -9.79
N ASN A 543 -34.80 13.01 -9.03
CA ASN A 543 -33.64 13.72 -8.50
C ASN A 543 -32.34 13.16 -9.10
N ASP A 544 -31.19 13.59 -8.57
CA ASP A 544 -29.87 13.22 -9.05
C ASP A 544 -29.41 11.78 -8.67
N TYR A 545 -30.29 10.99 -8.05
CA TYR A 545 -29.95 9.71 -7.44
C TYR A 545 -30.43 8.50 -8.25
N ILE A 546 -29.50 7.54 -8.40
CA ILE A 546 -29.75 6.16 -8.81
C ILE A 546 -28.87 5.22 -7.97
N ASN A 547 -29.37 4.02 -7.67
CA ASN A 547 -28.55 2.99 -7.02
C ASN A 547 -27.57 2.35 -8.03
N ALA A 548 -26.48 3.06 -8.24
CA ALA A 548 -25.39 2.65 -9.10
C ALA A 548 -24.05 3.13 -8.54
N VAL A 549 -22.97 2.44 -8.88
CA VAL A 549 -21.60 2.87 -8.59
C VAL A 549 -20.76 2.85 -9.86
N LYS A 550 -19.88 3.83 -9.99
CA LYS A 550 -18.86 3.88 -11.02
C LYS A 550 -17.64 3.08 -10.54
N ILE A 551 -17.26 2.04 -11.26
CA ILE A 551 -16.05 1.27 -11.02
C ILE A 551 -15.03 1.49 -12.15
N GLN A 552 -13.75 1.31 -11.82
CA GLN A 552 -12.66 1.44 -12.78
C GLN A 552 -12.54 0.18 -13.64
N SER A 553 -12.32 0.35 -14.95
CA SER A 553 -11.91 -0.79 -15.80
C SER A 553 -10.41 -1.08 -15.67
N PHE A 554 -9.93 -2.08 -16.41
CA PHE A 554 -8.50 -2.38 -16.51
C PHE A 554 -7.70 -1.31 -17.30
N ARG A 555 -8.34 -0.53 -18.17
CA ARG A 555 -7.68 0.56 -18.91
C ARG A 555 -8.23 1.91 -18.47
N GLU A 556 -7.38 2.94 -18.51
CA GLU A 556 -7.80 4.31 -18.24
C GLU A 556 -8.90 4.74 -19.24
N GLY A 557 -9.90 5.48 -18.76
CA GLY A 557 -11.04 5.94 -19.55
C GLY A 557 -12.20 4.94 -19.72
N GLY A 558 -12.01 3.66 -19.42
CA GLY A 558 -13.10 2.69 -19.36
C GLY A 558 -13.91 2.83 -18.08
N ASN A 559 -15.01 3.60 -18.13
CA ASN A 559 -15.94 3.71 -17.00
C ASN A 559 -16.95 2.56 -17.07
N ILE A 560 -17.07 1.79 -16.01
CA ILE A 560 -18.13 0.77 -15.89
C ILE A 560 -19.07 1.24 -14.78
N PHE A 561 -20.36 1.32 -15.09
CA PHE A 561 -21.38 1.57 -14.09
C PHE A 561 -22.02 0.24 -13.71
N VAL A 562 -21.97 -0.10 -12.42
CA VAL A 562 -22.65 -1.26 -11.86
C VAL A 562 -23.90 -0.76 -11.15
N THR A 563 -25.06 -1.23 -11.57
CA THR A 563 -26.37 -0.81 -11.05
C THR A 563 -27.22 -2.03 -10.78
N GLN A 564 -28.17 -1.90 -9.85
CA GLN A 564 -29.25 -2.87 -9.70
C GLN A 564 -30.10 -2.96 -10.98
N TYR A 565 -30.87 -4.05 -11.12
CA TYR A 565 -31.94 -4.09 -12.12
C TYR A 565 -32.95 -2.96 -11.85
N PRO A 566 -33.39 -2.21 -12.89
CA PRO A 566 -34.28 -1.08 -12.68
C PRO A 566 -35.63 -1.52 -12.10
N LEU A 567 -36.07 -0.84 -11.05
CA LEU A 567 -37.45 -0.88 -10.57
C LEU A 567 -38.34 -0.05 -11.49
N GLN A 568 -39.66 -0.31 -11.50
CA GLN A 568 -40.63 0.43 -12.30
C GLN A 568 -40.51 1.96 -12.16
N ASN A 569 -40.32 2.46 -10.94
CA ASN A 569 -40.14 3.88 -10.63
C ASN A 569 -38.73 4.44 -10.93
N THR A 570 -37.79 3.60 -11.39
CA THR A 570 -36.39 3.97 -11.67
C THR A 570 -35.96 3.68 -13.12
N ILE A 571 -36.86 3.21 -13.99
CA ILE A 571 -36.57 2.99 -15.42
C ILE A 571 -36.09 4.29 -16.08
N GLY A 572 -36.70 5.43 -15.74
CA GLY A 572 -36.25 6.73 -16.24
C GLY A 572 -34.88 7.16 -15.71
N ASP A 573 -34.57 6.81 -14.46
CA ASP A 573 -33.26 7.08 -13.85
C ASP A 573 -32.16 6.29 -14.55
N LEU A 574 -32.43 5.02 -14.92
CA LEU A 574 -31.50 4.19 -15.71
C LEU A 574 -31.20 4.85 -17.07
N TRP A 575 -32.21 5.31 -17.80
CA TRP A 575 -31.98 5.96 -19.09
C TRP A 575 -31.29 7.32 -18.96
N SER A 576 -31.52 8.04 -17.86
CA SER A 576 -30.76 9.25 -17.52
C SER A 576 -29.28 8.89 -17.29
N LEU A 577 -28.98 7.85 -16.51
CA LEU A 577 -27.62 7.36 -16.31
C LEU A 577 -26.92 7.06 -17.64
N VAL A 578 -27.60 6.32 -18.51
CA VAL A 578 -27.08 5.92 -19.83
C VAL A 578 -26.80 7.14 -20.71
N TYR A 579 -27.74 8.08 -20.76
CA TYR A 579 -27.62 9.28 -21.58
C TYR A 579 -26.54 10.24 -21.05
N ASP A 580 -26.58 10.55 -19.76
CA ASP A 580 -25.67 11.51 -19.10
C ASP A 580 -24.20 11.10 -19.17
N ASN A 581 -23.94 9.79 -19.28
CA ASN A 581 -22.59 9.23 -19.26
C ASN A 581 -22.14 8.64 -20.62
N ASP A 582 -22.85 8.92 -21.71
CA ASP A 582 -22.58 8.36 -23.06
C ASP A 582 -22.36 6.84 -23.04
N CYS A 583 -23.20 6.11 -22.28
CA CYS A 583 -23.09 4.66 -22.17
C CYS A 583 -23.47 4.00 -23.50
N ARG A 584 -22.49 3.34 -24.15
CA ARG A 584 -22.68 2.70 -25.47
C ARG A 584 -23.04 1.23 -25.39
N THR A 585 -22.95 0.63 -24.21
CA THR A 585 -23.18 -0.81 -24.01
C THR A 585 -23.86 -1.01 -22.67
N ILE A 586 -24.96 -1.76 -22.68
CA ILE A 586 -25.69 -2.18 -21.49
C ILE A 586 -25.59 -3.70 -21.43
N VAL A 587 -25.14 -4.23 -20.30
CA VAL A 587 -25.04 -5.68 -20.05
C VAL A 587 -26.08 -6.03 -19.00
N ILE A 588 -27.04 -6.87 -19.36
CA ILE A 588 -28.10 -7.34 -18.47
C ILE A 588 -27.80 -8.80 -18.13
N LEU A 589 -27.64 -9.08 -16.83
CA LEU A 589 -27.31 -10.41 -16.31
C LEU A 589 -28.54 -11.17 -15.78
N ASP A 590 -29.73 -10.60 -15.98
CA ASP A 590 -31.02 -11.15 -15.58
C ASP A 590 -31.93 -11.30 -16.82
N GLU A 591 -33.09 -11.91 -16.67
CA GLU A 591 -34.08 -11.97 -17.76
C GLU A 591 -34.57 -10.56 -18.13
N LEU A 592 -34.63 -10.27 -19.44
CA LEU A 592 -35.03 -8.96 -19.93
C LEU A 592 -36.56 -8.79 -19.86
N SER A 593 -37.01 -7.83 -19.07
CA SER A 593 -38.42 -7.42 -19.00
C SER A 593 -38.78 -6.44 -20.12
N GLU A 594 -39.99 -6.58 -20.67
CA GLU A 594 -40.52 -5.70 -21.71
C GLU A 594 -40.72 -4.25 -21.23
N ASP A 595 -40.82 -4.05 -19.91
CA ASP A 595 -40.96 -2.71 -19.31
C ASP A 595 -39.68 -1.88 -19.40
N VAL A 596 -38.51 -2.55 -19.52
CA VAL A 596 -37.19 -1.89 -19.59
C VAL A 596 -36.79 -1.63 -21.03
N ILE A 597 -36.94 -2.64 -21.91
CA ILE A 597 -36.67 -2.55 -23.35
C ILE A 597 -37.87 -3.16 -24.08
N PRO A 598 -38.44 -2.46 -25.10
CA PRO A 598 -39.56 -3.00 -25.87
C PRO A 598 -39.25 -4.36 -26.49
N SER A 599 -40.19 -5.31 -26.39
CA SER A 599 -40.05 -6.66 -26.96
C SER A 599 -40.07 -6.70 -28.49
N SER A 600 -40.55 -5.64 -29.14
CA SER A 600 -40.57 -5.51 -30.60
C SER A 600 -40.05 -4.16 -31.09
N THR A 601 -39.58 -4.13 -32.33
CA THR A 601 -39.09 -2.92 -32.99
C THR A 601 -40.20 -1.91 -33.31
N SER A 602 -41.47 -2.34 -33.27
CA SER A 602 -42.63 -1.47 -33.47
C SER A 602 -43.09 -0.77 -32.19
N HIS A 603 -42.67 -1.26 -31.02
CA HIS A 603 -43.05 -0.71 -29.73
C HIS A 603 -41.99 0.28 -29.23
N ARG A 604 -42.44 1.40 -28.69
CA ARG A 604 -41.58 2.43 -28.09
C ARG A 604 -41.97 2.61 -26.64
N PHE A 605 -40.99 2.50 -25.75
CA PHE A 605 -41.16 2.94 -24.38
C PHE A 605 -40.92 4.45 -24.33
N SER A 606 -41.72 5.18 -23.57
CA SER A 606 -41.51 6.61 -23.40
C SER A 606 -41.82 7.05 -21.99
N ASN A 607 -40.90 7.79 -21.39
CA ASN A 607 -41.09 8.48 -20.12
C ASN A 607 -41.07 10.01 -20.33
N ASP A 608 -41.09 10.77 -19.25
CA ASP A 608 -41.13 12.24 -19.29
C ASP A 608 -40.02 12.88 -20.14
N ASN A 609 -38.84 12.23 -20.22
CA ASN A 609 -37.65 12.81 -20.84
C ASN A 609 -37.18 12.06 -22.08
N PHE A 610 -37.47 10.77 -22.21
CA PHE A 610 -36.87 9.91 -23.21
C PHE A 610 -37.91 9.13 -24.02
N ILE A 611 -37.60 8.94 -25.29
CA ILE A 611 -38.21 7.95 -26.16
C ILE A 611 -37.16 6.87 -26.41
N ILE A 612 -37.49 5.64 -26.02
CA ILE A 612 -36.66 4.47 -26.18
C ILE A 612 -37.30 3.55 -27.21
N SER A 613 -36.52 3.14 -28.21
CA SER A 613 -36.98 2.30 -29.31
C SER A 613 -35.96 1.23 -29.64
N ARG A 614 -36.43 0.02 -29.94
CA ARG A 614 -35.60 -1.08 -30.41
C ARG A 614 -35.49 -1.01 -31.94
N ILE A 615 -34.28 -1.10 -32.48
CA ILE A 615 -34.02 -0.97 -33.93
C ILE A 615 -33.94 -2.34 -34.60
N SER A 616 -33.32 -3.32 -33.96
CA SER A 616 -33.10 -4.67 -34.51
C SER A 616 -32.91 -5.66 -33.38
N SER A 617 -33.49 -6.85 -33.55
CA SER A 617 -33.25 -8.02 -32.72
C SER A 617 -32.44 -9.05 -33.50
N ASN A 618 -31.13 -9.05 -33.29
CA ASN A 618 -30.26 -10.14 -33.74
C ASN A 618 -30.17 -11.11 -32.56
N ALA A 619 -30.07 -12.43 -32.78
CA ALA A 619 -30.02 -13.42 -31.70
C ALA A 619 -28.86 -13.26 -30.69
N LEU A 620 -27.92 -12.32 -30.92
CA LEU A 620 -26.77 -12.06 -30.08
C LEU A 620 -26.74 -10.65 -29.47
N GLN A 621 -27.43 -9.65 -30.04
CA GLN A 621 -27.37 -8.25 -29.62
C GLN A 621 -28.62 -7.46 -30.03
N ASP A 622 -29.15 -6.67 -29.10
CA ASP A 622 -30.21 -5.70 -29.36
C ASP A 622 -29.66 -4.29 -29.53
N LYS A 623 -30.15 -3.58 -30.56
CA LYS A 623 -29.86 -2.16 -30.75
C LYS A 623 -31.00 -1.32 -30.24
N VAL A 624 -30.70 -0.37 -29.36
CA VAL A 624 -31.67 0.56 -28.77
C VAL A 624 -31.28 1.99 -29.11
N THR A 625 -32.25 2.81 -29.52
CA THR A 625 -32.12 4.26 -29.66
C THR A 625 -32.79 4.94 -28.48
N ILE A 626 -32.10 5.92 -27.90
CA ILE A 626 -32.60 6.81 -26.86
C ILE A 626 -32.62 8.22 -27.45
N SER A 627 -33.76 8.89 -27.37
CA SER A 627 -33.90 10.28 -27.81
C SER A 627 -34.54 11.10 -26.71
N LEU A 628 -34.09 12.33 -26.50
CA LEU A 628 -34.77 13.25 -25.59
C LEU A 628 -36.13 13.64 -26.19
N ARG A 629 -37.14 13.85 -25.36
CA ARG A 629 -38.45 14.34 -25.84
C ARG A 629 -38.43 15.81 -26.26
N HIS A 630 -37.50 16.60 -25.73
CA HIS A 630 -37.44 18.06 -25.90
C HIS A 630 -36.39 18.54 -26.91
N LYS A 631 -35.71 17.62 -27.60
CA LYS A 631 -34.74 17.86 -28.68
C LYS A 631 -34.94 16.81 -29.75
#